data_AF-A0A520L4B1-F1
#
_entry.id   AF-A0A520L4B1-F1
#
_cell.length_a   1.000
_cell.length_b   1.000
_cell.length_c   1.000
_cell.angle_alpha   90.00
_cell.angle_beta   90.00
_cell.angle_gamma   90.00
#
_symmetry.space_group_name_H-M   'P 1'
#
loop_
_entity.id
_entity.type
_entity.pdbx_description
1 polymer ?
#
loop_
_entity_poly.entity_id
_entity_poly.type
_entity_poly.pdbx_seq_one_letter_code
_entity_poly.pdbx_strand_id
1 'polypeptide(L)'
;MLFRSAMSEANSPISIRYHGLDFMRAAMMMMGILLHAGVMYMAMPYGDDVAGIVADGRDPYRDIEGYSMAAQRIAWSIHIFRMPAFMLLAGFFGAMMFQKRGAVSFLKNRFNRIVIPLVVFWILIWPIDRFAWDFGANMMLDQGSDLNVWQNLTNAMSLKILPFLGDLAPHTMHLWFIYQLIYFYIITFLLHCALKKICPKTLERGASFISSLGNSKGGWIFLPFAVVCTWLVLSANSTFHFDVSFSWTPPLYIPFAYYQFFLFGWIGYHHLKVI
;
A
#
# COMPACT_ATOMS: atom_id res chain seq x y z
N MET A 1 12.02 -20.23 -58.27
CA MET A 1 11.35 -19.04 -57.71
C MET A 1 10.10 -19.50 -56.95
N LEU A 2 10.07 -20.44 -56.00
CA LEU A 2 10.88 -20.82 -54.83
C LEU A 2 11.27 -19.65 -53.90
N PHE A 3 10.71 -19.72 -52.69
CA PHE A 3 11.09 -19.07 -51.42
C PHE A 3 10.95 -17.55 -51.29
N ARG A 4 9.74 -17.05 -50.98
CA ARG A 4 9.62 -15.79 -50.21
C ARG A 4 8.31 -15.49 -49.46
N SER A 5 7.48 -16.49 -49.15
CA SER A 5 6.19 -16.25 -48.47
C SER A 5 5.99 -16.99 -47.14
N ALA A 6 7.08 -17.40 -46.47
CA ALA A 6 6.99 -18.16 -45.22
C ALA A 6 7.88 -17.63 -44.08
N MET A 7 8.29 -16.36 -44.11
CA MET A 7 9.11 -15.77 -43.05
C MET A 7 8.71 -14.31 -42.78
N SER A 8 7.55 -14.09 -42.18
CA SER A 8 7.28 -12.84 -41.44
C SER A 8 6.20 -12.97 -40.35
N GLU A 9 5.83 -14.18 -39.92
CA GLU A 9 5.19 -14.37 -38.61
C GLU A 9 6.29 -14.58 -37.55
N ALA A 10 7.20 -13.61 -37.47
CA ALA A 10 8.24 -13.60 -36.45
C ALA A 10 7.63 -13.12 -35.13
N ASN A 11 7.04 -14.06 -34.40
CA ASN A 11 7.19 -14.21 -32.95
C ASN A 11 7.22 -12.88 -32.16
N SER A 12 6.09 -12.16 -32.11
CA SER A 12 5.87 -11.22 -31.01
C SER A 12 6.03 -12.02 -29.72
N PRO A 13 6.98 -11.69 -28.82
CA PRO A 13 7.18 -12.47 -27.60
C PRO A 13 5.85 -12.47 -26.86
N ILE A 14 5.26 -13.66 -26.68
CA ILE A 14 4.04 -13.83 -25.89
C ILE A 14 4.28 -13.07 -24.59
N SER A 15 3.58 -11.97 -24.40
CA SER A 15 3.73 -11.19 -23.18
C SER A 15 3.11 -12.03 -22.08
N ILE A 16 3.93 -12.82 -21.38
CA ILE A 16 3.46 -13.67 -20.28
C ILE A 16 2.73 -12.75 -19.30
N ARG A 17 1.42 -12.98 -19.18
CA ARG A 17 0.54 -12.29 -18.24
C ARG A 17 0.37 -13.18 -17.02
N TYR A 18 0.73 -12.66 -15.86
CA TYR A 18 0.64 -13.40 -14.61
C TYR A 18 -0.77 -13.28 -14.04
N HIS A 19 -1.72 -14.07 -14.58
CA HIS A 19 -3.12 -14.05 -14.18
C HIS A 19 -3.33 -14.28 -12.68
N GLY A 20 -2.54 -15.16 -12.05
CA GLY A 20 -2.58 -15.38 -10.60
C GLY A 20 -2.19 -14.14 -9.79
N LEU A 21 -1.20 -13.36 -10.25
CA LEU A 21 -0.79 -12.13 -9.57
C LEU A 21 -1.78 -10.97 -9.79
N ASP A 22 -2.45 -10.96 -10.96
CA ASP A 22 -3.57 -10.04 -11.22
C ASP A 22 -4.76 -10.37 -10.30
N PHE A 23 -5.10 -11.66 -10.14
CA PHE A 23 -6.13 -12.12 -9.20
C PHE A 23 -5.77 -11.77 -7.75
N MET A 24 -4.54 -12.03 -7.33
CA MET A 24 -4.08 -11.69 -5.98
C MET A 24 -4.25 -10.20 -5.71
N ARG A 25 -3.88 -9.33 -6.66
CA ARG A 25 -4.11 -7.88 -6.52
C ARG A 25 -5.59 -7.56 -6.35
N ALA A 26 -6.47 -8.15 -7.16
CA ALA A 26 -7.91 -7.92 -7.06
C ALA A 26 -8.48 -8.38 -5.71
N ALA A 27 -8.09 -9.58 -5.25
CA ALA A 27 -8.48 -10.11 -3.95
C ALA A 27 -8.05 -9.20 -2.80
N MET A 28 -6.82 -8.69 -2.84
CA MET A 28 -6.32 -7.76 -1.82
C MET A 28 -7.02 -6.39 -1.85
N MET A 29 -7.46 -5.93 -3.02
CA MET A 29 -8.29 -4.71 -3.11
C MET A 29 -9.65 -4.95 -2.44
N MET A 30 -10.29 -6.09 -2.70
CA MET A 30 -11.55 -6.47 -2.07
C MET A 30 -11.44 -6.62 -0.55
N MET A 31 -10.35 -7.24 -0.06
CA MET A 31 -10.07 -7.33 1.38
C MET A 31 -9.96 -5.96 2.06
N GLY A 32 -9.54 -4.92 1.32
CA GLY A 32 -9.52 -3.55 1.85
C GLY A 32 -10.92 -3.04 2.19
N ILE A 33 -11.90 -3.32 1.34
CA ILE A 33 -13.31 -2.96 1.57
C ILE A 33 -13.82 -3.70 2.82
N LEU A 34 -13.56 -5.00 2.91
CA LEU A 34 -13.94 -5.80 4.07
C LEU A 34 -13.28 -5.29 5.37
N LEU A 35 -12.01 -4.89 5.31
CA LEU A 35 -11.31 -4.29 6.44
C LEU A 35 -11.96 -2.97 6.85
N HIS A 36 -12.20 -2.05 5.91
CA HIS A 36 -12.79 -0.74 6.22
C HIS A 36 -14.22 -0.84 6.76
N ALA A 37 -14.98 -1.84 6.32
CA ALA A 37 -16.28 -2.15 6.94
C ALA A 37 -16.10 -2.74 8.35
N GLY A 38 -15.15 -3.68 8.52
CA GLY A 38 -14.93 -4.38 9.78
C GLY A 38 -14.38 -3.51 10.90
N VAL A 39 -13.58 -2.47 10.60
CA VAL A 39 -12.98 -1.59 11.62
C VAL A 39 -14.00 -0.80 12.46
N MET A 40 -15.24 -0.69 11.99
CA MET A 40 -16.34 -0.04 12.71
C MET A 40 -16.98 -0.94 13.77
N TYR A 41 -16.73 -2.25 13.71
CA TYR A 41 -17.29 -3.25 14.64
C TYR A 41 -16.21 -3.92 15.50
N MET A 42 -15.00 -3.35 15.53
CA MET A 42 -13.90 -3.89 16.33
C MET A 42 -14.12 -3.59 17.80
N ALA A 43 -14.14 -4.63 18.62
CA ALA A 43 -14.28 -4.47 20.07
C ALA A 43 -13.07 -3.82 20.73
N MET A 44 -11.86 -4.08 20.20
CA MET A 44 -10.63 -3.47 20.69
C MET A 44 -9.76 -2.98 19.50
N PRO A 45 -9.92 -1.71 19.11
CA PRO A 45 -9.32 -1.15 17.90
C PRO A 45 -7.83 -0.82 18.05
N TYR A 46 -7.34 -0.56 19.26
CA TYR A 46 -5.94 -0.21 19.55
C TYR A 46 -5.15 -1.33 20.27
N GLY A 47 -5.62 -2.59 20.25
CA GLY A 47 -4.97 -3.71 20.92
C GLY A 47 -5.78 -4.21 22.11
N ASP A 48 -5.17 -4.41 23.28
CA ASP A 48 -5.84 -4.90 24.50
C ASP A 48 -6.31 -3.76 25.43
N ASP A 49 -6.20 -2.50 24.98
CA ASP A 49 -6.48 -1.33 25.81
C ASP A 49 -7.93 -0.85 25.67
N VAL A 50 -8.79 -1.36 26.56
CA VAL A 50 -10.18 -0.91 26.72
C VAL A 50 -10.26 0.55 27.19
N ALA A 51 -9.25 1.05 27.92
CA ALA A 51 -9.22 2.45 28.37
C ALA A 51 -9.01 3.42 27.19
N GLY A 52 -8.25 2.99 26.17
CA GLY A 52 -8.08 3.73 24.92
C GLY A 52 -9.37 3.93 24.11
N ILE A 53 -10.36 3.04 24.26
CA ILE A 53 -11.67 3.14 23.58
C ILE A 53 -12.50 4.30 24.15
N VAL A 54 -12.46 4.48 25.47
CA VAL A 54 -13.25 5.51 26.16
C VAL A 54 -12.53 6.86 26.17
N ALA A 55 -11.19 6.86 26.10
CA ALA A 55 -10.36 8.07 26.18
C ALA A 55 -10.08 8.74 24.84
N ASP A 56 -10.23 8.05 23.70
CA ASP A 56 -9.97 8.63 22.37
C ASP A 56 -11.24 9.27 21.79
N GLY A 57 -11.30 10.62 21.80
CA GLY A 57 -12.35 11.41 21.16
C GLY A 57 -12.46 11.25 19.64
N ARG A 58 -11.64 10.38 19.02
CA ARG A 58 -11.76 9.93 17.62
C ARG A 58 -12.80 8.84 17.42
N ASP A 59 -13.35 8.26 18.48
CA ASP A 59 -14.29 7.14 18.41
C ASP A 59 -15.80 7.45 18.62
N PRO A 60 -16.36 8.60 18.16
CA PRO A 60 -17.81 8.78 18.14
C PRO A 60 -18.58 7.72 17.37
N TYR A 61 -17.95 7.10 16.37
CA TYR A 61 -18.63 6.46 15.24
C TYR A 61 -18.86 4.98 15.42
N ARG A 62 -18.35 4.42 16.51
CA ARG A 62 -18.40 3.01 16.77
C ARG A 62 -19.63 2.67 17.58
N ASP A 63 -20.40 1.73 17.04
CA ASP A 63 -21.50 1.11 17.75
C ASP A 63 -20.91 0.16 18.81
N ILE A 64 -20.81 0.66 20.05
CA ILE A 64 -20.28 -0.10 21.20
C ILE A 64 -21.13 -1.36 21.44
N GLU A 65 -22.42 -1.33 21.15
CA GLU A 65 -23.32 -2.48 21.29
C GLU A 65 -23.14 -3.49 20.15
N GLY A 66 -22.73 -3.02 18.96
CA GLY A 66 -22.50 -3.81 17.75
C GLY A 66 -21.12 -4.48 17.64
N TYR A 67 -20.28 -4.42 18.67
CA TYR A 67 -18.92 -4.96 18.65
C TYR A 67 -18.87 -6.48 18.43
N SER A 68 -17.91 -6.90 17.59
CA SER A 68 -17.73 -8.29 17.20
C SER A 68 -16.26 -8.71 17.21
N MET A 69 -15.96 -9.72 18.03
CA MET A 69 -14.65 -10.37 18.03
C MET A 69 -14.32 -11.02 16.68
N ALA A 70 -15.34 -11.44 15.92
CA ALA A 70 -15.13 -11.96 14.57
C ALA A 70 -14.67 -10.84 13.62
N ALA A 71 -15.33 -9.67 13.65
CA ALA A 71 -14.93 -8.51 12.85
C ALA A 71 -13.50 -8.07 13.18
N GLN A 72 -13.16 -8.01 14.47
CA GLN A 72 -11.80 -7.72 14.93
C GLN A 72 -10.78 -8.71 14.39
N ARG A 73 -11.00 -10.02 14.54
CA ARG A 73 -10.08 -11.04 14.03
C ARG A 73 -9.90 -10.96 12.52
N ILE A 74 -10.98 -10.70 11.77
CA ILE A 74 -10.93 -10.55 10.31
C ILE A 74 -10.13 -9.31 9.92
N ALA A 75 -10.42 -8.14 10.52
CA ALA A 75 -9.74 -6.88 10.22
C ALA A 75 -8.24 -6.98 10.51
N TRP A 76 -7.85 -7.49 11.68
CA TRP A 76 -6.46 -7.71 12.04
C TRP A 76 -5.75 -8.69 11.11
N SER A 77 -6.40 -9.83 10.80
CA SER A 77 -5.83 -10.82 9.89
C SER A 77 -5.53 -10.20 8.52
N ILE A 78 -6.48 -9.43 7.98
CA ILE A 78 -6.27 -8.71 6.71
C ILE A 78 -5.14 -7.70 6.85
N HIS A 79 -5.15 -6.88 7.92
CA HIS A 79 -4.18 -5.80 8.09
C HIS A 79 -2.73 -6.31 8.13
N ILE A 80 -2.49 -7.43 8.82
CA ILE A 80 -1.14 -8.01 9.03
C ILE A 80 -0.43 -8.31 7.71
N PHE A 81 -1.11 -8.91 6.73
CA PHE A 81 -0.45 -9.35 5.49
C PHE A 81 -0.81 -8.50 4.27
N ARG A 82 -1.96 -7.81 4.25
CA ARG A 82 -2.43 -7.09 3.06
C ARG A 82 -1.44 -6.02 2.62
N MET A 83 -0.96 -5.18 3.54
CA MET A 83 -0.05 -4.10 3.18
C MET A 83 1.32 -4.62 2.73
N PRO A 84 1.98 -5.54 3.46
CA PRO A 84 3.20 -6.21 2.97
C PRO A 84 3.06 -6.86 1.59
N ALA A 85 1.98 -7.60 1.36
CA ALA A 85 1.80 -8.30 0.08
C ALA A 85 1.51 -7.32 -1.09
N PHE A 86 0.86 -6.16 -0.83
CA PHE A 86 0.74 -5.11 -1.84
C PHE A 86 2.10 -4.52 -2.20
N MET A 87 2.95 -4.26 -1.21
CA MET A 87 4.30 -3.74 -1.43
C MET A 87 5.14 -4.73 -2.24
N LEU A 88 5.08 -6.01 -1.89
CA LEU A 88 5.72 -7.10 -2.64
C LEU A 88 5.23 -7.14 -4.09
N LEU A 89 3.92 -7.13 -4.32
CA LEU A 89 3.37 -7.09 -5.68
C LEU A 89 3.83 -5.84 -6.45
N ALA A 90 3.81 -4.68 -5.80
CA ALA A 90 4.21 -3.42 -6.41
C ALA A 90 5.68 -3.41 -6.82
N GLY A 91 6.56 -4.01 -6.01
CA GLY A 91 7.96 -4.24 -6.33
C GLY A 91 8.13 -5.19 -7.52
N PHE A 92 7.41 -6.31 -7.51
CA PHE A 92 7.45 -7.31 -8.58
C PHE A 92 7.04 -6.74 -9.95
N PHE A 93 5.86 -6.10 -10.01
CA PHE A 93 5.40 -5.44 -11.24
C PHE A 93 6.24 -4.20 -11.56
N GLY A 94 6.84 -3.59 -10.55
CA GLY A 94 7.86 -2.55 -10.66
C GLY A 94 9.03 -3.00 -11.54
N ALA A 95 9.74 -4.02 -11.06
CA ALA A 95 10.88 -4.63 -11.73
C ALA A 95 10.54 -5.12 -13.13
N MET A 96 9.39 -5.79 -13.28
CA MET A 96 8.92 -6.27 -14.59
C MET A 96 8.80 -5.16 -15.62
N MET A 97 8.15 -4.06 -15.26
CA MET A 97 7.97 -2.95 -16.19
C MET A 97 9.29 -2.23 -16.46
N PHE A 98 10.11 -2.05 -15.43
CA PHE A 98 11.41 -1.42 -15.56
C PHE A 98 12.30 -2.17 -16.56
N GLN A 99 12.32 -3.50 -16.49
CA GLN A 99 13.08 -4.33 -17.45
C GLN A 99 12.46 -4.37 -18.84
N LYS A 100 11.13 -4.51 -18.95
CA LYS A 100 10.46 -4.67 -20.25
C LYS A 100 10.42 -3.38 -21.08
N ARG A 101 10.35 -2.21 -20.44
CA ARG A 101 10.09 -0.92 -21.12
C ARG A 101 11.15 0.15 -20.84
N GLY A 102 12.11 -0.13 -19.97
CA GLY A 102 13.16 0.80 -19.60
C GLY A 102 12.73 1.90 -18.62
N ALA A 103 13.72 2.65 -18.15
CA ALA A 103 13.63 3.69 -17.12
C ALA A 103 12.59 4.79 -17.41
N VAL A 104 12.61 5.38 -18.61
CA VAL A 104 11.74 6.53 -18.95
C VAL A 104 10.28 6.10 -19.05
N SER A 105 10.00 5.00 -19.76
CA SER A 105 8.64 4.47 -19.85
C SER A 105 8.14 4.01 -18.48
N PHE A 106 9.03 3.52 -17.61
CA PHE A 106 8.67 3.15 -16.26
C PHE A 106 8.18 4.35 -15.45
N LEU A 107 8.95 5.44 -15.40
CA LEU A 107 8.57 6.66 -14.67
C LEU A 107 7.28 7.28 -15.21
N LYS A 108 7.15 7.40 -16.54
CA LYS A 108 5.92 7.92 -17.17
C LYS A 108 4.70 7.09 -16.81
N ASN A 109 4.83 5.76 -16.81
CA ASN A 109 3.73 4.88 -16.44
C ASN A 109 3.36 5.01 -14.95
N ARG A 110 4.35 5.05 -14.05
CA ARG A 110 4.12 5.21 -12.61
C ARG A 110 3.51 6.56 -12.30
N PHE A 111 3.96 7.63 -12.95
CA PHE A 111 3.35 8.95 -12.82
C PHE A 111 1.85 8.91 -13.19
N ASN A 112 1.52 8.38 -14.37
CA ASN A 112 0.14 8.36 -14.85
C ASN A 112 -0.80 7.43 -14.07
N ARG A 113 -0.27 6.36 -13.44
CA ARG A 113 -1.08 5.33 -12.77
C ARG A 113 -1.06 5.41 -11.25
N ILE A 114 -0.19 6.23 -10.67
CA ILE A 114 0.01 6.33 -9.22
C ILE A 114 -0.09 7.79 -8.80
N VAL A 115 0.75 8.66 -9.36
CA VAL A 115 0.81 10.08 -8.94
C VAL A 115 -0.46 10.83 -9.34
N ILE A 116 -0.91 10.70 -10.59
CA ILE A 116 -2.14 11.38 -11.04
C ILE A 116 -3.36 10.90 -10.23
N PRO A 117 -3.62 9.57 -10.11
CA PRO A 117 -4.72 9.10 -9.27
C PRO A 117 -4.60 9.55 -7.82
N LEU A 118 -3.40 9.55 -7.23
CA LEU A 118 -3.21 10.04 -5.87
C LEU A 118 -3.72 11.47 -5.71
N VAL A 119 -3.27 12.39 -6.56
CA VAL A 119 -3.66 13.81 -6.47
C VAL A 119 -5.16 13.99 -6.69
N VAL A 120 -5.70 13.38 -7.75
CA VAL A 120 -7.12 13.51 -8.10
C VAL A 120 -8.01 12.93 -7.00
N PHE A 121 -7.76 11.69 -6.59
CA PHE A 121 -8.57 11.05 -5.56
C PHE A 121 -8.35 11.65 -4.19
N TRP A 122 -7.19 12.23 -3.90
CA TRP A 122 -6.99 12.92 -2.62
C TRP A 122 -7.85 14.17 -2.53
N ILE A 123 -7.89 15.01 -3.58
CA ILE A 123 -8.75 16.20 -3.63
C ILE A 123 -10.23 15.82 -3.50
N LEU A 124 -10.63 14.66 -4.04
CA LEU A 124 -12.02 14.18 -3.99
C LEU A 124 -12.38 13.51 -2.67
N ILE A 125 -11.53 12.62 -2.16
CA ILE A 125 -11.82 11.81 -0.97
C ILE A 125 -11.71 12.65 0.30
N TRP A 126 -10.75 13.58 0.37
CA TRP A 126 -10.56 14.43 1.55
C TRP A 126 -11.86 15.13 2.02
N PRO A 127 -12.58 15.90 1.18
CA PRO A 127 -13.80 16.58 1.62
C PRO A 127 -14.94 15.61 1.94
N ILE A 128 -15.04 14.48 1.22
CA ILE A 128 -16.07 13.45 1.48
C ILE A 128 -15.85 12.83 2.86
N ASP A 129 -14.60 12.46 3.14
CA ASP A 129 -14.21 11.88 4.41
C ASP A 129 -14.41 12.90 5.53
N ARG A 130 -13.88 14.12 5.40
CA ARG A 130 -14.05 15.19 6.39
C ARG A 130 -15.52 15.49 6.70
N PHE A 131 -16.35 15.54 5.66
CA PHE A 131 -17.80 15.66 5.80
C PHE A 131 -18.41 14.49 6.58
N ALA A 132 -18.09 13.25 6.21
CA ALA A 132 -18.64 12.06 6.85
C ALA A 132 -18.27 11.97 8.34
N TRP A 133 -17.01 12.32 8.66
CA TRP A 133 -16.57 12.44 10.05
C TRP A 133 -17.33 13.59 10.73
N ASP A 134 -17.16 14.86 10.34
CA ASP A 134 -17.80 15.98 11.06
C ASP A 134 -19.31 15.82 11.26
N PHE A 135 -20.01 15.35 10.22
CA PHE A 135 -21.44 15.06 10.31
C PHE A 135 -21.74 13.95 11.34
N GLY A 136 -21.05 12.82 11.27
CA GLY A 136 -21.30 11.69 12.17
C GLY A 136 -20.90 11.97 13.62
N ALA A 137 -19.79 12.68 13.87
CA ALA A 137 -19.39 13.08 15.23
C ALA A 137 -20.48 13.92 15.88
N ASN A 138 -21.00 14.91 15.15
CA ASN A 138 -22.05 15.78 15.68
C ASN A 138 -23.37 15.03 15.94
N MET A 139 -23.66 13.91 15.26
CA MET A 139 -24.85 13.10 15.56
C MET A 139 -24.64 12.12 16.70
N MET A 140 -23.42 11.61 16.88
CA MET A 140 -23.13 10.53 17.83
C MET A 140 -22.57 11.01 19.16
N LEU A 141 -21.79 12.09 19.17
CA LEU A 141 -21.28 12.71 20.40
C LEU A 141 -22.25 13.69 21.04
N ASP A 142 -23.46 13.83 20.52
CA ASP A 142 -24.38 14.91 20.86
C ASP A 142 -24.89 14.84 22.30
N GLN A 143 -24.04 15.21 23.26
CA GLN A 143 -24.35 15.27 24.68
C GLN A 143 -24.99 16.60 25.10
N GLY A 144 -25.37 17.47 24.14
CA GLY A 144 -26.00 18.75 24.50
C GLY A 144 -26.31 19.76 23.39
N SER A 145 -26.32 19.39 22.10
CA SER A 145 -26.71 20.30 21.02
C SER A 145 -28.13 19.96 20.52
N ASP A 146 -29.03 20.93 20.50
CA ASP A 146 -30.37 20.78 19.90
C ASP A 146 -30.32 20.82 18.35
N LEU A 147 -29.18 20.42 17.75
CA LEU A 147 -28.99 20.51 16.31
C LEU A 147 -29.85 19.47 15.61
N ASN A 148 -30.85 19.93 14.86
CA ASN A 148 -31.57 19.03 14.00
C ASN A 148 -30.67 18.52 12.85
N VAL A 149 -31.05 17.39 12.25
CA VAL A 149 -30.29 16.73 11.18
C VAL A 149 -29.93 17.70 10.04
N TRP A 150 -30.84 18.61 9.68
CA TRP A 150 -30.63 19.58 8.61
C TRP A 150 -29.58 20.63 8.97
N GLN A 151 -29.60 21.14 10.20
CA GLN A 151 -28.61 22.08 10.71
C GLN A 151 -27.22 21.45 10.77
N ASN A 152 -27.13 20.20 11.25
CA ASN A 152 -25.86 19.47 11.24
C ASN A 152 -25.35 19.26 9.81
N LEU A 153 -26.21 18.85 8.88
CA LEU A 153 -25.86 18.71 7.47
C LEU A 153 -25.29 20.01 6.88
N THR A 154 -25.93 21.15 7.15
CA THR A 154 -25.45 22.45 6.66
C THR A 154 -24.11 22.87 7.29
N ASN A 155 -23.91 22.57 8.57
CA ASN A 155 -22.66 22.87 9.27
C ASN A 155 -21.50 22.00 8.76
N ALA A 156 -21.77 20.72 8.53
CA ALA A 156 -20.82 19.77 7.98
C ALA A 156 -20.46 20.11 6.52
N MET A 157 -21.39 20.62 5.71
CA MET A 157 -21.13 21.13 4.36
C MET A 157 -20.57 22.57 4.34
N SER A 158 -19.64 22.89 5.25
CA SER A 158 -18.93 24.17 5.27
C SER A 158 -17.64 24.12 4.46
N LEU A 159 -17.04 25.29 4.17
CA LEU A 159 -15.74 25.36 3.47
C LEU A 159 -14.59 24.65 4.22
N LYS A 160 -14.81 24.31 5.50
CA LYS A 160 -13.83 23.61 6.34
C LYS A 160 -13.50 22.20 5.84
N ILE A 161 -14.38 21.60 5.03
CA ILE A 161 -14.13 20.27 4.45
C ILE A 161 -13.04 20.28 3.39
N LEU A 162 -12.68 21.45 2.84
CA LEU A 162 -11.71 21.54 1.76
C LEU A 162 -10.26 21.39 2.27
N PRO A 163 -9.38 20.70 1.53
CA PRO A 163 -8.02 20.38 2.01
C PRO A 163 -7.11 21.59 2.23
N PHE A 164 -7.34 22.70 1.51
CA PHE A 164 -6.48 23.89 1.57
C PHE A 164 -7.10 25.08 2.32
N LEU A 165 -8.40 25.01 2.61
CA LEU A 165 -9.17 26.06 3.30
C LEU A 165 -9.75 25.56 4.63
N GLY A 166 -9.49 24.30 4.97
CA GLY A 166 -9.94 23.64 6.18
C GLY A 166 -9.22 24.07 7.44
N ASP A 167 -9.79 23.67 8.58
CA ASP A 167 -9.22 23.90 9.90
C ASP A 167 -8.24 22.81 10.36
N LEU A 168 -8.22 21.67 9.66
CA LEU A 168 -7.27 20.58 9.89
C LEU A 168 -6.17 20.57 8.84
N ALA A 169 -4.93 20.37 9.31
CA ALA A 169 -3.80 20.11 8.43
C ALA A 169 -4.07 18.83 7.63
N PRO A 170 -4.06 18.90 6.30
CA PRO A 170 -4.52 17.79 5.51
C PRO A 170 -3.48 16.68 5.49
N HIS A 171 -3.92 15.42 5.40
CA HIS A 171 -3.06 14.23 5.46
C HIS A 171 -3.49 13.18 4.44
N THR A 172 -2.72 12.09 4.32
CA THR A 172 -2.86 11.12 3.21
C THR A 172 -4.06 10.18 3.35
N MET A 173 -4.56 9.99 4.58
CA MET A 173 -5.71 9.14 4.89
C MET A 173 -5.63 7.75 4.22
N HIS A 174 -6.71 7.31 3.58
CA HIS A 174 -6.83 6.04 2.84
C HIS A 174 -5.79 5.86 1.73
N LEU A 175 -5.14 6.95 1.28
CA LEU A 175 -4.19 6.95 0.16
C LEU A 175 -2.72 6.86 0.61
N TRP A 176 -2.47 6.72 1.91
CA TRP A 176 -1.11 6.64 2.49
C TRP A 176 -0.21 5.62 1.79
N PHE A 177 -0.77 4.48 1.38
CA PHE A 177 0.01 3.41 0.75
C PHE A 177 0.48 3.79 -0.66
N ILE A 178 -0.35 4.51 -1.43
CA ILE A 178 -0.03 4.98 -2.77
C ILE A 178 1.08 6.03 -2.67
N TYR A 179 0.96 6.91 -1.66
CA TYR A 179 1.99 7.88 -1.33
C TYR A 179 3.32 7.19 -1.02
N GLN A 180 3.31 6.15 -0.18
CA GLN A 180 4.51 5.37 0.16
C GLN A 180 5.14 4.69 -1.07
N LEU A 181 4.31 4.17 -1.99
CA LEU A 181 4.80 3.57 -3.24
C LEU A 181 5.55 4.56 -4.12
N ILE A 182 5.16 5.83 -4.15
CA ILE A 182 5.88 6.87 -4.91
C ILE A 182 7.31 6.99 -4.39
N TYR A 183 7.50 7.03 -3.06
CA TYR A 183 8.84 7.04 -2.47
C TYR A 183 9.65 5.82 -2.87
N PHE A 184 9.06 4.62 -2.76
CA PHE A 184 9.78 3.40 -3.07
C PHE A 184 10.23 3.36 -4.52
N TYR A 185 9.36 3.76 -5.46
CA TYR A 185 9.73 3.84 -6.86
C TYR A 185 10.81 4.89 -7.15
N ILE A 186 10.74 6.07 -6.52
CA ILE A 186 11.77 7.11 -6.68
C ILE A 186 13.10 6.64 -6.09
N ILE A 187 13.11 6.12 -4.86
CA ILE A 187 14.31 5.63 -4.18
C ILE A 187 14.95 4.50 -4.99
N THR A 188 14.18 3.49 -5.42
CA THR A 188 14.71 2.39 -6.24
C THR A 188 15.24 2.88 -7.58
N PHE A 189 14.57 3.84 -8.21
CA PHE A 189 15.03 4.44 -9.46
C PHE A 189 16.36 5.19 -9.30
N LEU A 190 16.44 6.07 -8.29
CA LEU A 190 17.65 6.84 -7.99
C LEU A 190 18.81 5.93 -7.60
N LEU A 191 18.55 4.90 -6.77
CA LEU A 191 19.54 3.89 -6.41
C LEU A 191 20.06 3.15 -7.64
N HIS A 192 19.19 2.75 -8.55
CA HIS A 192 19.59 2.11 -9.81
C HIS A 192 20.47 3.03 -10.66
N CYS A 193 20.08 4.29 -10.84
CA CYS A 193 20.85 5.28 -11.59
C CYS A 193 22.22 5.56 -10.95
N ALA A 194 22.27 5.72 -9.62
CA ALA A 194 23.49 5.95 -8.87
C ALA A 194 24.45 4.76 -8.95
N LEU A 195 23.96 3.54 -8.72
CA LEU A 195 24.76 2.32 -8.81
C LEU A 195 25.29 2.10 -10.23
N LYS A 196 24.48 2.36 -11.26
CA LYS A 196 24.92 2.27 -12.66
C LYS A 196 26.04 3.27 -12.98
N LYS A 197 25.98 4.47 -12.42
CA LYS A 197 26.97 5.54 -12.66
C LYS A 197 28.27 5.33 -11.87
N ILE A 198 28.17 4.94 -10.60
CA ILE A 198 29.31 4.88 -9.67
C ILE A 198 29.99 3.51 -9.72
N CYS A 199 29.21 2.43 -9.66
CA CYS A 199 29.72 1.06 -9.52
C CYS A 199 28.97 0.08 -10.44
N PRO A 200 29.13 0.19 -11.79
CA PRO A 200 28.41 -0.67 -12.73
C PRO A 200 28.68 -2.16 -12.47
N LYS A 201 29.92 -2.51 -12.10
CA LYS A 201 30.30 -3.89 -11.72
C LYS A 201 29.55 -4.40 -10.49
N THR A 202 29.22 -3.55 -9.52
CA THR A 202 28.45 -3.95 -8.32
C THR A 202 26.99 -4.23 -8.67
N LEU A 203 26.41 -3.42 -9.57
CA LEU A 203 25.06 -3.65 -10.08
C LEU A 203 24.99 -4.96 -10.88
N GLU A 204 25.98 -5.21 -11.75
CA GLU A 204 26.10 -6.47 -12.51
C GLU A 204 26.30 -7.68 -11.59
N ARG A 205 27.17 -7.58 -10.58
CA ARG A 205 27.35 -8.63 -9.56
C ARG A 205 26.08 -8.89 -8.76
N GLY A 206 25.37 -7.84 -8.34
CA GLY A 206 24.11 -7.97 -7.62
C GLY A 206 23.03 -8.64 -8.47
N ALA A 207 22.89 -8.22 -9.73
CA ALA A 207 21.95 -8.83 -10.68
C ALA A 207 22.31 -10.29 -10.97
N SER A 208 23.60 -10.60 -11.14
CA SER A 208 24.13 -11.96 -11.31
C SER A 208 23.87 -12.83 -10.08
N PHE A 209 24.11 -12.31 -8.87
CA PHE A 209 23.86 -13.01 -7.62
C PHE A 209 22.37 -13.34 -7.45
N ILE A 210 21.48 -12.36 -7.68
CA ILE A 210 20.03 -12.57 -7.62
C ILE A 210 19.59 -13.61 -8.64
N SER A 211 20.11 -13.54 -9.88
CA SER A 211 19.81 -14.53 -10.92
C SER A 211 20.31 -15.93 -10.53
N SER A 212 21.52 -16.04 -9.98
CA SER A 212 22.10 -17.31 -9.52
C SER A 212 21.32 -17.92 -8.35
N LEU A 213 20.87 -17.07 -7.42
CA LEU A 213 20.03 -17.48 -6.31
C LEU A 213 18.65 -17.97 -6.79
N GLY A 214 18.14 -17.45 -7.92
CA GLY A 214 16.95 -17.97 -8.60
C GLY A 214 17.14 -19.29 -9.34
N ASN A 215 18.32 -19.51 -9.93
CA ASN A 215 18.67 -20.74 -10.66
C ASN A 215 19.03 -21.92 -9.76
N SER A 216 19.20 -21.70 -8.46
CA SER A 216 19.62 -22.73 -7.51
C SER A 216 18.47 -23.15 -6.58
N LYS A 217 18.65 -24.27 -5.86
CA LYS A 217 17.81 -24.63 -4.71
C LYS A 217 17.82 -23.54 -3.61
N GLY A 218 18.69 -22.53 -3.70
CA GLY A 218 18.75 -21.38 -2.82
C GLY A 218 17.50 -20.48 -2.84
N GLY A 219 16.60 -20.64 -3.81
CA GLY A 219 15.25 -20.04 -3.75
C GLY A 219 14.48 -20.42 -2.48
N TRP A 220 14.74 -21.60 -1.91
CA TRP A 220 14.16 -22.02 -0.62
C TRP A 220 14.72 -21.25 0.58
N ILE A 221 15.86 -20.58 0.46
CA ILE A 221 16.47 -19.75 1.52
C ILE A 221 15.85 -18.34 1.52
N PHE A 222 15.33 -17.88 0.38
CA PHE A 222 14.72 -16.55 0.26
C PHE A 222 13.48 -16.39 1.14
N LEU A 223 12.61 -17.41 1.19
CA LEU A 223 11.41 -17.39 2.03
C LEU A 223 11.72 -17.30 3.54
N PRO A 224 12.54 -18.18 4.14
CA PRO A 224 12.89 -18.06 5.56
C PRO A 224 13.66 -16.76 5.84
N PHE A 225 14.49 -16.27 4.92
CA PHE A 225 15.13 -14.96 5.06
C PHE A 225 14.09 -13.83 5.14
N ALA A 226 13.12 -13.80 4.23
CA ALA A 226 12.06 -12.80 4.25
C ALA A 226 11.21 -12.90 5.53
N VAL A 227 10.94 -14.11 6.03
CA VAL A 227 10.26 -14.34 7.30
C VAL A 227 11.07 -13.80 8.48
N VAL A 228 12.37 -14.06 8.53
CA VAL A 228 13.26 -13.54 9.58
C VAL A 228 13.32 -12.01 9.56
N CYS A 229 13.46 -11.38 8.39
CA CYS A 229 13.43 -9.92 8.28
C CYS A 229 12.09 -9.32 8.74
N THR A 230 10.97 -9.96 8.37
CA THR A 230 9.63 -9.59 8.83
C THR A 230 9.54 -9.67 10.35
N TRP A 231 9.99 -10.79 10.93
CA TRP A 231 9.98 -11.02 12.37
C TRP A 231 10.83 -10.01 13.13
N LEU A 232 12.04 -9.68 12.64
CA LEU A 232 12.90 -8.68 13.26
C LEU A 232 12.22 -7.32 13.35
N VAL A 233 11.56 -6.88 12.28
CA VAL A 233 10.83 -5.60 12.27
C VAL A 233 9.67 -5.59 13.26
N LEU A 234 8.87 -6.67 13.30
CA LEU A 234 7.74 -6.76 14.23
C LEU A 234 8.21 -6.86 15.69
N SER A 235 9.29 -7.61 15.96
CA SER A 235 9.87 -7.74 17.30
C SER A 235 10.42 -6.41 17.83
N ALA A 236 10.95 -5.56 16.95
CA ALA A 236 11.49 -4.25 17.34
C ALA A 236 10.39 -3.27 17.76
N ASN A 237 9.19 -3.40 17.19
CA ASN A 237 8.06 -2.53 17.50
C ASN A 237 7.17 -3.06 18.63
N SER A 238 7.40 -4.29 19.11
CA SER A 238 6.51 -4.98 20.08
C SER A 238 5.04 -5.06 19.63
N THR A 239 4.78 -5.03 18.32
CA THR A 239 3.45 -5.06 17.74
C THR A 239 3.21 -6.34 16.93
N PHE A 240 1.96 -6.81 16.91
CA PHE A 240 1.53 -7.92 16.05
C PHE A 240 1.25 -7.51 14.60
N HIS A 241 1.34 -6.22 14.29
CA HIS A 241 1.06 -5.66 12.98
C HIS A 241 2.05 -4.54 12.65
N PHE A 242 2.15 -4.21 11.37
CA PHE A 242 2.96 -3.08 10.93
C PHE A 242 2.22 -1.76 11.18
N ASP A 243 2.90 -0.84 11.84
CA ASP A 243 2.42 0.52 12.03
C ASP A 243 2.09 1.18 10.69
N VAL A 244 1.12 2.08 10.72
CA VAL A 244 0.72 2.89 9.58
C VAL A 244 0.78 4.36 9.96
N SER A 245 1.09 5.22 9.00
CA SER A 245 1.08 6.66 9.21
C SER A 245 0.34 7.33 8.08
N PHE A 246 -0.63 8.16 8.45
CA PHE A 246 -1.36 8.98 7.50
C PHE A 246 -0.68 10.33 7.25
N SER A 247 0.37 10.67 8.01
CA SER A 247 1.11 11.92 7.83
C SER A 247 1.80 11.99 6.47
N TRP A 248 1.92 13.20 5.92
CA TRP A 248 2.80 13.45 4.78
C TRP A 248 4.27 13.21 5.14
N THR A 249 4.66 13.33 6.40
CA THR A 249 6.02 13.06 6.87
C THR A 249 5.99 11.91 7.88
N PRO A 250 5.82 10.65 7.42
CA PRO A 250 5.78 9.51 8.32
C PRO A 250 7.16 9.30 8.98
N PRO A 251 7.20 8.85 10.25
CA PRO A 251 8.44 8.40 10.89
C PRO A 251 9.16 7.38 10.02
N LEU A 252 10.46 7.52 9.84
CA LEU A 252 11.23 6.75 8.85
C LEU A 252 11.16 5.23 9.05
N TYR A 253 10.99 4.75 10.29
CA TYR A 253 10.92 3.31 10.57
C TYR A 253 9.74 2.63 9.84
N ILE A 254 8.63 3.34 9.62
CA ILE A 254 7.44 2.82 8.93
C ILE A 254 7.73 2.54 7.44
N PRO A 255 8.13 3.52 6.60
CA PRO A 255 8.48 3.23 5.22
C PRO A 255 9.65 2.24 5.10
N PHE A 256 10.61 2.23 6.02
CA PHE A 256 11.67 1.21 6.02
C PHE A 256 11.11 -0.21 6.23
N ALA A 257 10.19 -0.38 7.18
CA ALA A 257 9.50 -1.64 7.44
C ALA A 257 8.74 -2.18 6.21
N TYR A 258 8.18 -1.29 5.38
CA TYR A 258 7.48 -1.68 4.15
C TYR A 258 8.40 -1.83 2.93
N TYR A 259 9.51 -1.09 2.87
CA TYR A 259 10.42 -1.09 1.73
C TYR A 259 11.08 -2.45 1.50
N GLN A 260 11.36 -3.22 2.58
CA GLN A 260 11.86 -4.59 2.44
C GLN A 260 10.93 -5.49 1.62
N PHE A 261 9.62 -5.40 1.80
CA PHE A 261 8.66 -6.21 1.04
C PHE A 261 8.65 -5.80 -0.42
N PHE A 262 8.72 -4.49 -0.68
CA PHE A 262 8.88 -3.97 -2.02
C PHE A 262 10.16 -4.51 -2.69
N LEU A 263 11.29 -4.52 -1.98
CA LEU A 263 12.55 -5.08 -2.48
C LEU A 263 12.44 -6.60 -2.71
N PHE A 264 11.82 -7.35 -1.80
CA PHE A 264 11.56 -8.78 -1.97
C PHE A 264 10.76 -9.06 -3.24
N GLY A 265 9.74 -8.25 -3.52
CA GLY A 265 9.00 -8.30 -4.76
C GLY A 265 9.86 -8.01 -5.98
N TRP A 266 10.67 -6.94 -5.91
CA TRP A 266 11.57 -6.55 -6.98
C TRP A 266 12.58 -7.66 -7.30
N ILE A 267 13.20 -8.24 -6.28
CA ILE A 267 14.12 -9.38 -6.36
C ILE A 267 13.39 -10.61 -6.90
N GLY A 268 12.20 -10.93 -6.38
CA GLY A 268 11.38 -12.07 -6.78
C GLY A 268 11.06 -12.11 -8.28
N TYR A 269 10.91 -10.96 -8.94
CA TYR A 269 10.74 -10.92 -10.40
C TYR A 269 11.96 -11.45 -11.16
N HIS A 270 13.17 -11.18 -10.67
CA HIS A 270 14.39 -11.71 -11.26
C HIS A 270 14.53 -13.22 -11.02
N HIS A 271 14.05 -13.73 -9.89
CA HIS A 271 14.01 -15.18 -9.60
C HIS A 271 13.03 -15.94 -10.51
N LEU A 272 11.88 -15.35 -10.85
CA LEU A 272 10.84 -16.01 -11.67
C LEU A 272 11.14 -16.06 -13.17
N LYS A 273 12.21 -15.42 -13.66
CA LYS A 273 12.67 -15.54 -15.06
C LYS A 273 13.41 -16.85 -15.38
N VAL A 274 13.46 -17.76 -14.41
CA VAL A 274 14.34 -18.92 -14.36
C VAL A 274 13.56 -20.24 -14.33
N ILE A 275 12.27 -20.18 -14.02
CA ILE A 275 11.33 -21.28 -14.11
C ILE A 275 10.61 -21.17 -15.46
#